data_AF-A0A242C3S3-F1
#
_entry.id   AF-A0A242C3S3-F1
#
_cell.length_a   1.000
_cell.length_b   1.000
_cell.length_c   1.000
_cell.angle_alpha   90.00
_cell.angle_beta   90.00
_cell.angle_gamma   90.00
#
_symmetry.space_group_name_H-M   'P 1'
#
loop_
_entity.id
_entity.type
_entity.pdbx_description
1 polymer ?
#
loop_
_entity_poly.entity_id
_entity_poly.type
_entity_poly.pdbx_seq_one_letter_code
_entity_poly.pdbx_strand_id
1 'polypeptide(L)'
;MTRSVYIIGSKGIPAKYGGFETFVEKLTEFQKSEDIHYFVACMKSNSDKSQIKEDIFEYNGATCFNIEVPNVGPAKAILYDILALRKAIKISKKNRDENPIFYILACRIGPLINYFKKTIDNINGQLFVNPDGHEWLRKKWSKPVRMYWKLSEKMMVKKSDLMICDSKNIEKYILKEYQKYNPTTIYIAYGTDLTFSTLNRDDSLVRNW
;
A
#
# COMPACT_ATOMS: atom_id res chain seq x y z
N MET A 1 -12.12 6.25 -20.64
CA MET A 1 -11.54 7.24 -19.70
C MET A 1 -10.61 6.49 -18.78
N THR A 2 -9.36 6.92 -18.68
CA THR A 2 -8.35 6.27 -17.82
C THR A 2 -8.64 6.56 -16.35
N ARG A 3 -8.64 5.53 -15.52
CA ARG A 3 -8.88 5.59 -14.08
C ARG A 3 -7.56 5.74 -13.34
N SER A 4 -7.42 6.80 -12.57
CA SER A 4 -6.23 7.05 -11.73
C SER A 4 -6.30 6.24 -10.42
N VAL A 5 -5.26 5.45 -10.15
CA VAL A 5 -5.13 4.64 -8.92
C VAL A 5 -3.85 5.04 -8.19
N TYR A 6 -4.00 5.70 -7.05
CA TYR A 6 -2.90 6.11 -6.17
C TYR A 6 -2.59 5.02 -5.15
N ILE A 7 -1.40 4.46 -5.19
CA ILE A 7 -0.94 3.42 -4.29
C ILE A 7 -0.04 4.03 -3.21
N ILE A 8 -0.41 3.79 -1.95
CA ILE A 8 0.28 4.30 -0.76
C ILE A 8 0.66 3.12 0.13
N GLY A 9 1.85 3.16 0.73
CA GLY A 9 2.19 2.26 1.83
C GLY A 9 3.15 1.12 1.48
N SER A 10 3.60 1.02 0.23
CA SER A 10 4.89 0.37 -0.09
C SER A 10 6.03 1.37 0.16
N LYS A 11 7.28 0.91 0.22
CA LYS A 11 8.46 1.80 0.19
C LYS A 11 8.71 2.38 -1.19
N GLY A 12 8.00 1.91 -2.22
CA GLY A 12 8.13 2.33 -3.61
C GLY A 12 8.68 1.24 -4.52
N ILE A 13 8.63 1.52 -5.81
CA ILE A 13 9.22 0.74 -6.91
C ILE A 13 10.33 1.58 -7.57
N PRO A 14 11.47 1.00 -8.01
CA PRO A 14 11.79 -0.43 -8.06
C PRO A 14 11.85 -1.10 -6.68
N ALA A 15 11.29 -2.31 -6.57
CA ALA A 15 11.27 -3.07 -5.33
C ALA A 15 12.69 -3.42 -4.87
N LYS A 16 12.99 -3.13 -3.61
CA LYS A 16 14.26 -3.54 -2.96
C LYS A 16 14.07 -4.66 -1.96
N TYR A 17 13.04 -4.56 -1.13
CA TYR A 17 12.72 -5.56 -0.13
C TYR A 17 11.33 -5.32 0.49
N GLY A 18 10.51 -6.38 0.47
CA GLY A 18 9.26 -6.50 1.22
C GLY A 18 8.08 -6.90 0.34
N GLY A 19 7.07 -7.51 0.97
CA GLY A 19 5.93 -8.09 0.27
C GLY A 19 5.09 -7.06 -0.48
N PHE A 20 4.85 -5.88 0.12
CA PHE A 20 4.11 -4.82 -0.57
C PHE A 20 4.90 -4.20 -1.71
N GLU A 21 6.22 -4.05 -1.58
CA GLU A 21 7.07 -3.55 -2.66
C GLU A 21 7.04 -4.51 -3.85
N THR A 22 7.24 -5.82 -3.61
CA THR A 22 7.15 -6.84 -4.66
C THR A 22 5.74 -6.93 -5.26
N PHE A 23 4.70 -6.82 -4.44
CA PHE A 23 3.32 -6.79 -4.93
C PHE A 23 3.10 -5.62 -5.90
N VAL A 24 3.49 -4.40 -5.52
CA VAL A 24 3.28 -3.22 -6.37
C VAL A 24 4.13 -3.28 -7.63
N GLU A 25 5.38 -3.75 -7.52
CA GLU A 25 6.26 -4.01 -8.67
C GLU A 25 5.60 -4.92 -9.71
N LYS A 26 5.08 -6.07 -9.26
CA LYS A 26 4.43 -7.04 -10.16
C LYS A 26 3.05 -6.56 -10.63
N LEU A 27 2.33 -5.79 -9.82
CA LEU A 27 1.07 -5.18 -10.23
C LEU A 27 1.25 -4.22 -11.41
N THR A 28 2.29 -3.38 -11.37
CA THR A 28 2.57 -2.44 -12.46
C THR A 28 3.23 -3.13 -13.65
N GLU A 29 4.19 -4.04 -13.44
CA GLU A 29 4.86 -4.80 -14.51
C GLU A 29 3.88 -5.64 -15.35
N PHE A 30 2.90 -6.28 -14.71
CA PHE A 30 1.93 -7.14 -15.39
C PHE A 30 0.60 -6.44 -15.68
N GLN A 31 0.55 -5.11 -15.67
CA GLN A 31 -0.64 -4.36 -16.05
C GLN A 31 -1.12 -4.79 -17.46
N LYS A 32 -2.42 -5.06 -17.58
CA LYS A 32 -3.06 -5.48 -18.85
C LYS A 32 -3.98 -4.44 -19.47
N SER A 33 -4.56 -3.56 -18.66
CA SER A 33 -5.54 -2.56 -19.11
C SER A 33 -4.88 -1.19 -19.15
N GLU A 34 -4.94 -0.54 -20.31
CA GLU A 34 -4.51 0.86 -20.48
C GLU A 34 -5.55 1.86 -19.93
N ASP A 35 -6.73 1.37 -19.52
CA ASP A 35 -7.75 2.17 -18.86
C ASP A 35 -7.42 2.46 -17.38
N ILE A 36 -6.27 2.00 -16.88
CA ILE A 36 -5.82 2.26 -15.51
C ILE A 36 -4.46 2.96 -15.58
N HIS A 37 -4.31 4.03 -14.81
CA HIS A 37 -3.01 4.66 -14.61
C HIS A 37 -2.61 4.61 -13.14
N TYR A 38 -1.49 3.96 -12.84
CA TYR A 38 -1.00 3.84 -11.48
C TYR A 38 -0.11 5.02 -11.10
N PHE A 39 -0.37 5.57 -9.92
CA PHE A 39 0.49 6.53 -9.25
C PHE A 39 1.06 5.89 -7.98
N VAL A 40 2.37 5.72 -7.90
CA VAL A 40 3.00 4.99 -6.78
C VAL A 40 3.79 5.94 -5.89
N ALA A 41 3.39 6.05 -4.62
CA ALA A 41 4.20 6.74 -3.64
C ALA A 41 5.50 5.96 -3.41
N CYS A 42 6.64 6.65 -3.43
CA CYS A 42 7.95 6.06 -3.17
C CYS A 42 8.64 6.78 -2.02
N MET A 43 9.22 6.07 -1.06
CA MET A 43 10.11 6.70 -0.08
C MET A 43 11.38 7.15 -0.80
N LYS A 44 11.81 8.40 -0.61
CA LYS A 44 13.03 8.92 -1.25
C LYS A 44 14.25 8.02 -1.02
N SER A 45 14.39 7.50 0.20
CA SER A 45 15.47 6.57 0.56
C SER A 45 15.42 5.21 -0.17
N ASN A 46 14.27 4.80 -0.71
CA ASN A 46 14.17 3.63 -1.58
C ASN A 46 14.67 3.97 -2.98
N SER A 47 14.18 5.08 -3.54
CA SER A 47 14.55 5.58 -4.86
C SER A 47 16.06 5.89 -4.96
N ASP A 48 16.66 6.43 -3.90
CA ASP A 48 18.11 6.64 -3.83
C ASP A 48 18.93 5.35 -3.98
N LYS A 49 18.43 4.20 -3.50
CA LYS A 49 19.09 2.89 -3.69
C LYS A 49 19.02 2.40 -5.14
N SER A 50 18.12 2.97 -5.94
CA SER A 50 18.05 2.76 -7.39
C SER A 50 18.69 3.92 -8.16
N GLN A 51 19.40 4.82 -7.48
CA GLN A 51 20.01 6.02 -8.07
C GLN A 51 19.01 7.00 -8.70
N ILE A 52 17.73 6.92 -8.33
CA ILE A 52 16.66 7.80 -8.83
C ILE A 52 16.62 9.08 -7.97
N LYS A 53 16.80 10.23 -8.60
CA LYS A 53 16.95 11.52 -7.91
C LYS A 53 15.76 12.45 -8.08
N GLU A 54 14.99 12.24 -9.14
CA GLU A 54 13.82 12.99 -9.54
C GLU A 54 12.69 12.89 -8.52
N ASP A 55 11.93 13.98 -8.36
CA ASP A 55 10.77 13.98 -7.46
C ASP A 55 9.59 13.19 -8.01
N ILE A 56 9.51 13.07 -9.33
CA ILE A 56 8.53 12.29 -10.09
C ILE A 56 9.29 11.58 -11.20
N PHE A 57 9.05 10.28 -11.37
CA PHE A 57 9.68 9.45 -12.40
C PHE A 57 8.69 8.40 -12.90
N GLU A 58 8.98 7.80 -14.05
CA GLU A 58 8.21 6.69 -14.58
C GLU A 58 8.89 5.35 -14.25
N TYR A 59 8.11 4.33 -13.90
CA TYR A 59 8.60 2.98 -13.77
C TYR A 59 7.48 1.95 -14.01
N ASN A 60 7.70 0.97 -14.89
CA ASN A 60 6.68 0.01 -15.36
C ASN A 60 5.39 0.71 -15.84
N GLY A 61 5.50 1.84 -16.55
CA GLY A 61 4.37 2.67 -16.99
C GLY A 61 3.65 3.44 -15.87
N ALA A 62 3.98 3.21 -14.60
CA ALA A 62 3.41 3.94 -13.48
C ALA A 62 4.12 5.28 -13.26
N THR A 63 3.37 6.29 -12.82
CA THR A 63 3.95 7.55 -12.33
C THR A 63 4.31 7.42 -10.85
N CYS A 64 5.60 7.33 -10.57
CA CYS A 64 6.14 7.28 -9.22
C CYS A 64 6.41 8.69 -8.69
N PHE A 65 6.06 8.96 -7.43
CA PHE A 65 6.36 10.24 -6.78
C PHE A 65 7.06 10.05 -5.44
N ASN A 66 8.19 10.73 -5.27
CA ASN A 66 9.01 10.60 -4.08
C ASN A 66 8.43 11.36 -2.89
N ILE A 67 8.54 10.75 -1.71
CA ILE A 67 8.19 11.28 -0.41
C ILE A 67 9.44 11.28 0.45
N GLU A 68 9.86 12.47 0.84
CA GLU A 68 10.89 12.64 1.84
C GLU A 68 10.27 12.50 3.23
N VAL A 69 10.89 11.67 4.06
CA VAL A 69 10.41 11.40 5.43
C VAL A 69 11.59 11.49 6.37
N PRO A 70 11.53 12.38 7.38
CA PRO A 70 12.61 12.50 8.35
C PRO A 70 12.80 11.19 9.12
N ASN A 71 14.00 10.99 9.67
CA ASN A 71 14.29 9.82 10.49
C ASN A 71 13.66 9.97 11.88
N VAL A 72 12.43 9.51 12.03
CA VAL A 72 11.65 9.53 13.29
C VAL A 72 11.56 8.14 13.92
N GLY A 73 12.49 7.24 13.60
CA GLY A 73 12.54 5.88 14.14
C GLY A 73 11.31 5.05 13.75
N PRO A 74 10.72 4.25 14.67
CA PRO A 74 9.62 3.32 14.36
C PRO A 74 8.36 3.99 13.78
N ALA A 75 8.13 5.28 14.05
CA ALA A 75 6.98 6.03 13.54
C ALA A 75 7.10 6.39 12.05
N LYS A 76 8.26 6.14 11.42
CA LYS A 76 8.56 6.54 10.04
C LYS A 76 7.53 6.01 9.04
N ALA A 77 7.05 4.78 9.21
CA ALA A 77 6.05 4.18 8.32
C ALA A 77 4.69 4.90 8.39
N ILE A 78 4.25 5.30 9.59
CA ILE A 78 3.01 6.06 9.78
C ILE A 78 3.15 7.45 9.14
N LEU A 79 4.26 8.14 9.40
CA LEU A 79 4.52 9.46 8.84
C LEU A 79 4.59 9.41 7.30
N TYR A 80 5.24 8.39 6.76
CA TYR A 80 5.31 8.17 5.32
C TYR A 80 3.91 8.06 4.70
N ASP A 81 3.04 7.21 5.22
CA ASP A 81 1.68 7.01 4.67
C ASP A 81 0.86 8.31 4.71
N ILE A 82 0.99 9.10 5.79
CA ILE A 82 0.32 10.40 5.93
C ILE A 82 0.80 11.37 4.84
N LEU A 83 2.13 11.51 4.67
CA LEU A 83 2.71 12.43 3.69
C LEU A 83 2.42 11.99 2.25
N ALA A 84 2.51 10.68 2.00
CA ALA A 84 2.19 10.06 0.71
C ALA A 84 0.73 10.31 0.32
N LEU A 85 -0.22 10.05 1.24
CA LEU A 85 -1.64 10.27 0.97
C LEU A 85 -1.97 11.75 0.74
N ARG A 86 -1.36 12.66 1.50
CA ARG A 86 -1.49 14.11 1.26
C ARG A 86 -1.00 14.50 -0.13
N LYS A 87 0.18 14.02 -0.55
CA LYS A 87 0.74 14.30 -1.88
C LYS A 87 -0.11 13.68 -2.98
N ALA A 88 -0.59 12.45 -2.81
CA ALA A 88 -1.48 11.77 -3.74
C ALA A 88 -2.77 12.58 -3.98
N ILE A 89 -3.45 13.01 -2.90
CA ILE A 89 -4.67 13.82 -3.01
C ILE A 89 -4.38 15.15 -3.73
N LYS A 90 -3.22 15.77 -3.47
CA LYS A 90 -2.81 17.01 -4.15
C LYS A 90 -2.58 16.79 -5.65
N ILE A 91 -1.89 15.71 -6.01
CA ILE A 91 -1.67 15.34 -7.43
C ILE A 91 -3.02 15.10 -8.10
N SER A 92 -3.90 14.34 -7.46
CA SER A 92 -5.21 14.02 -8.03
C SER A 92 -6.08 15.24 -8.31
N LYS A 93 -6.14 16.17 -7.36
CA LYS A 93 -6.83 17.45 -7.55
C LYS A 93 -6.22 18.29 -8.67
N LYS A 94 -4.88 18.30 -8.80
CA LYS A 94 -4.18 19.03 -9.87
C LYS A 94 -4.50 18.43 -11.25
N ASN A 95 -4.53 17.10 -11.33
CA ASN A 95 -4.83 16.36 -12.56
C ASN A 95 -6.31 16.41 -12.93
N ARG A 96 -7.18 16.80 -11.98
CA ARG A 96 -8.65 16.75 -12.12
C ARG A 96 -9.12 15.32 -12.42
N ASP A 97 -8.55 14.34 -11.73
CA ASP A 97 -8.93 12.95 -11.92
C ASP A 97 -10.42 12.75 -11.63
N GLU A 98 -11.08 11.98 -12.48
CA GLU A 98 -12.47 11.59 -12.28
C GLU A 98 -12.53 10.27 -11.51
N ASN A 99 -13.23 10.29 -10.37
CA ASN A 99 -13.43 9.12 -9.49
C ASN A 99 -12.13 8.36 -9.13
N PRO A 100 -11.08 9.05 -8.63
CA PRO A 100 -9.78 8.45 -8.34
C PRO A 100 -9.87 7.42 -7.21
N ILE A 101 -9.04 6.38 -7.28
CA ILE A 101 -8.92 5.38 -6.20
C ILE A 101 -7.64 5.67 -5.41
N PHE A 102 -7.75 5.75 -4.09
CA PHE A 102 -6.62 5.79 -3.17
C PHE A 102 -6.52 4.42 -2.49
N TYR A 103 -5.56 3.62 -2.95
CA TYR A 103 -5.30 2.28 -2.46
C TYR A 103 -4.17 2.28 -1.43
N ILE A 104 -4.54 2.10 -0.16
CA ILE A 104 -3.61 2.12 0.97
C ILE A 104 -3.24 0.70 1.38
N LEU A 105 -1.95 0.41 1.37
CA LEU A 105 -1.36 -0.83 1.85
C LEU A 105 -1.01 -0.67 3.32
N ALA A 106 -1.51 -1.59 4.14
CA ALA A 106 -1.49 -1.61 5.60
C ALA A 106 -2.45 -0.65 6.31
N CYS A 107 -2.86 -1.06 7.51
CA CYS A 107 -3.79 -0.31 8.35
C CYS A 107 -3.06 0.64 9.32
N ARG A 108 -2.15 1.51 8.84
CA ARG A 108 -1.25 2.27 9.73
C ARG A 108 -1.72 3.64 10.17
N ILE A 109 -2.65 4.27 9.44
CA ILE A 109 -3.04 5.68 9.65
C ILE A 109 -4.47 5.86 10.15
N GLY A 110 -5.06 4.83 10.76
CA GLY A 110 -6.46 4.79 11.16
C GLY A 110 -6.92 5.98 12.01
N PRO A 111 -6.18 6.47 13.02
CA PRO A 111 -6.58 7.65 13.79
C PRO A 111 -6.82 8.92 12.94
N LEU A 112 -6.17 9.03 11.79
CA LEU A 112 -6.30 10.17 10.88
C LEU A 112 -7.15 9.87 9.64
N ILE A 113 -7.52 8.61 9.41
CA ILE A 113 -8.16 8.21 8.15
C ILE A 113 -9.50 8.90 7.91
N ASN A 114 -10.25 9.24 8.97
CA ASN A 114 -11.54 9.92 8.83
C ASN A 114 -11.39 11.32 8.19
N TYR A 115 -10.29 12.03 8.47
CA TYR A 115 -10.01 13.32 7.83
C TYR A 115 -9.71 13.14 6.33
N PHE A 116 -8.91 12.13 6.00
CA PHE A 116 -8.57 11.82 4.61
C PHE A 116 -9.78 11.31 3.83
N LYS A 117 -10.60 10.42 4.39
CA LYS A 117 -11.81 9.90 3.76
C LYS A 117 -12.75 11.03 3.34
N LYS A 118 -13.02 12.00 4.21
CA LYS A 118 -13.81 13.20 3.85
C LYS A 118 -13.20 13.96 2.67
N THR A 119 -11.87 14.07 2.62
CA THR A 119 -11.20 14.78 1.53
C THR A 119 -11.25 14.01 0.21
N ILE A 120 -11.18 12.68 0.27
CA ILE A 120 -11.33 11.76 -0.86
C ILE A 120 -12.77 11.81 -1.39
N ASP A 121 -13.76 11.78 -0.51
CA ASP A 121 -15.19 11.85 -0.87
C ASP A 121 -15.54 13.16 -1.57
N ASN A 122 -14.96 14.28 -1.13
CA ASN A 122 -15.17 15.60 -1.75
C ASN A 122 -14.64 15.70 -3.19
N ILE A 123 -13.83 14.74 -3.65
CA ILE A 123 -13.37 14.65 -5.03
C ILE A 123 -13.94 13.42 -5.74
N ASN A 124 -15.04 12.86 -5.23
CA ASN A 124 -15.68 11.62 -5.69
C ASN A 124 -14.72 10.42 -5.75
N GLY A 125 -13.64 10.46 -4.97
CA GLY A 125 -12.67 9.39 -4.90
C GLY A 125 -13.14 8.24 -4.02
N GLN A 126 -12.42 7.12 -4.11
CA GLN A 126 -12.68 5.93 -3.30
C GLN A 126 -11.44 5.55 -2.49
N LEU A 127 -11.64 5.09 -1.27
CA LEU A 127 -10.59 4.61 -0.37
C LEU A 127 -10.60 3.08 -0.34
N PHE A 128 -9.61 2.47 -0.98
CA PHE A 128 -9.37 1.04 -0.92
C PHE A 128 -8.25 0.74 0.08
N VAL A 129 -8.35 -0.38 0.80
CA VAL A 129 -7.36 -0.75 1.81
C VAL A 129 -6.96 -2.22 1.65
N ASN A 130 -5.66 -2.49 1.62
CA ASN A 130 -5.09 -3.83 1.77
C ASN A 130 -4.58 -4.00 3.20
N PRO A 131 -5.25 -4.78 4.07
CA PRO A 131 -4.84 -4.95 5.46
C PRO A 131 -3.57 -5.82 5.58
N ASP A 132 -2.62 -5.39 6.41
CA ASP A 132 -1.32 -6.03 6.65
C ASP A 132 -1.35 -7.18 7.67
N GLY A 133 -2.54 -7.70 7.98
CA GLY A 133 -2.76 -8.77 8.96
C GLY A 133 -2.72 -8.29 10.42
N HIS A 134 -2.52 -9.22 11.36
CA HIS A 134 -2.61 -8.95 12.80
C HIS A 134 -1.37 -8.26 13.41
N GLU A 135 -1.00 -7.07 12.94
CA GLU A 135 0.16 -6.34 13.48
C GLU A 135 0.04 -6.12 15.01
N TRP A 136 -1.16 -5.93 15.53
CA TRP A 136 -1.41 -5.77 16.97
C TRP A 136 -1.13 -7.04 17.81
N LEU A 137 -1.03 -8.22 17.21
CA LEU A 137 -0.69 -9.47 17.91
C LEU A 137 0.82 -9.71 18.02
N ARG A 138 1.66 -8.93 17.32
CA ARG A 138 3.10 -9.20 17.27
C ARG A 138 3.77 -8.90 18.60
N LYS A 139 4.50 -9.89 19.14
CA LYS A 139 5.21 -9.82 20.43
C LYS A 139 6.29 -8.73 20.50
N LYS A 140 6.85 -8.31 19.35
CA LYS A 140 7.85 -7.23 19.27
C LYS A 140 7.32 -5.85 19.71
N TRP A 141 6.00 -5.67 19.72
CA TRP A 141 5.38 -4.38 20.04
C TRP A 141 5.02 -4.28 21.52
N SER A 142 5.24 -3.11 22.12
CA SER A 142 4.78 -2.81 23.49
C SER A 142 3.25 -2.74 23.56
N LYS A 143 2.68 -2.82 24.78
CA LYS A 143 1.21 -2.77 24.98
C LYS A 143 0.58 -1.52 24.33
N PRO A 144 1.10 -0.29 24.51
CA PRO A 144 0.55 0.89 23.83
C PRO A 144 0.59 0.82 22.31
N VAL A 145 1.69 0.29 21.74
CA VAL A 145 1.84 0.16 20.28
C VAL A 145 0.85 -0.86 19.72
N ARG A 146 0.63 -1.99 20.39
CA ARG A 146 -0.40 -2.96 19.98
C ARG A 146 -1.80 -2.37 20.04
N MET A 147 -2.10 -1.56 21.07
CA MET A 147 -3.38 -0.85 21.18
C MET A 147 -3.57 0.15 20.02
N TYR A 148 -2.51 0.89 19.65
CA TYR A 148 -2.52 1.76 18.48
C TYR A 148 -2.83 0.98 17.20
N TRP A 149 -2.14 -0.13 16.94
CA TRP A 149 -2.39 -0.94 15.73
C TRP A 149 -3.82 -1.47 15.68
N LYS A 150 -4.36 -1.95 16.80
CA LYS A 150 -5.74 -2.43 16.86
C LYS A 150 -6.76 -1.31 16.62
N LEU A 151 -6.53 -0.12 17.20
CA LEU A 151 -7.36 1.05 16.95
C LEU A 151 -7.27 1.49 15.49
N SER A 152 -6.06 1.49 14.93
CA SER A 152 -5.79 1.89 13.56
C SER A 152 -6.49 0.98 12.57
N GLU A 153 -6.34 -0.34 12.71
CA GLU A 153 -7.06 -1.37 11.94
C GLU A 153 -8.57 -1.14 11.98
N LYS A 154 -9.14 -1.03 13.19
CA LYS A 154 -10.57 -0.77 13.38
C LYS A 154 -11.06 0.46 12.62
N MET A 155 -10.29 1.55 12.65
CA MET A 155 -10.68 2.81 12.00
C MET A 155 -10.55 2.74 10.47
N MET A 156 -9.52 2.06 9.96
CA MET A 156 -9.34 1.84 8.52
C MET A 156 -10.45 0.95 7.96
N VAL A 157 -10.79 -0.15 8.66
CA VAL A 157 -11.91 -1.04 8.29
C VAL A 157 -13.23 -0.28 8.26
N LYS A 158 -13.50 0.56 9.27
CA LYS A 158 -14.74 1.34 9.35
C LYS A 158 -14.90 2.37 8.22
N LYS A 159 -13.81 2.80 7.59
CA LYS A 159 -13.80 3.96 6.68
C LYS A 159 -13.46 3.65 5.24
N SER A 160 -12.95 2.46 4.94
CA SER A 160 -12.71 2.02 3.58
C SER A 160 -14.02 1.82 2.82
N ASP A 161 -13.99 2.09 1.52
CA ASP A 161 -15.08 1.73 0.61
C ASP A 161 -14.95 0.27 0.16
N LEU A 162 -13.72 -0.26 0.13
CA LEU A 162 -13.42 -1.65 -0.16
C LEU A 162 -12.14 -2.11 0.57
N MET A 163 -12.21 -3.26 1.22
CA MET A 163 -11.06 -3.97 1.77
C MET A 163 -10.63 -5.09 0.81
N ILE A 164 -9.45 -4.99 0.21
CA ILE A 164 -8.89 -6.01 -0.67
C ILE A 164 -7.97 -6.91 0.16
N CYS A 165 -8.45 -8.11 0.48
CA CYS A 165 -7.74 -9.07 1.32
C CYS A 165 -6.92 -10.03 0.45
N ASP A 166 -5.63 -10.19 0.76
CA ASP A 166 -4.71 -11.08 0.03
C ASP A 166 -4.83 -12.56 0.43
N SER A 167 -5.60 -12.86 1.48
CA SER A 167 -5.87 -14.21 1.97
C SER A 167 -7.31 -14.37 2.48
N LYS A 168 -7.89 -15.56 2.26
CA LYS A 168 -9.22 -15.91 2.77
C LYS A 168 -9.31 -15.81 4.30
N ASN A 169 -8.20 -16.03 5.01
CA ASN A 169 -8.17 -15.96 6.46
C ASN A 169 -8.26 -14.51 6.96
N ILE A 170 -7.57 -13.57 6.29
CA ILE A 170 -7.69 -12.15 6.61
C ILE A 170 -9.11 -11.66 6.32
N GLU A 171 -9.69 -12.02 5.18
CA GLU A 171 -11.08 -11.65 4.87
C GLU A 171 -12.06 -12.15 5.93
N LYS A 172 -11.99 -13.44 6.28
CA LYS A 172 -12.80 -14.03 7.36
C LYS A 172 -12.61 -13.31 8.69
N TYR A 173 -11.37 -12.96 9.04
CA TYR A 173 -11.07 -12.20 10.25
C TYR A 173 -11.73 -10.82 10.23
N ILE A 174 -11.57 -10.06 9.15
CA ILE A 174 -12.15 -8.71 9.04
C ILE A 174 -13.68 -8.77 9.13
N LEU A 175 -14.31 -9.68 8.39
CA LEU A 175 -15.77 -9.87 8.42
C LEU A 175 -16.25 -10.23 9.83
N LYS A 176 -15.57 -11.16 10.52
CA LYS A 176 -15.96 -11.61 11.86
C LYS A 176 -15.73 -10.54 12.94
N GLU A 177 -14.52 -10.00 13.01
CA GLU A 177 -14.09 -9.07 14.06
C GLU A 177 -14.81 -7.72 13.95
N TYR A 178 -15.07 -7.28 12.72
CA TYR A 178 -15.60 -5.96 12.42
C TYR A 178 -17.01 -5.99 11.84
N GLN A 179 -17.76 -7.09 12.01
CA GLN A 179 -19.12 -7.28 11.50
C GLN A 179 -20.07 -6.11 11.77
N LYS A 180 -19.94 -5.45 12.93
CA LYS A 180 -20.76 -4.28 13.32
C LYS A 180 -20.59 -3.05 12.42
N TYR A 181 -19.55 -3.03 11.60
CA TYR A 181 -19.30 -1.99 10.61
C TYR A 181 -19.72 -2.41 9.19
N ASN A 182 -20.19 -3.64 9.02
CA ASN A 182 -20.58 -4.24 7.74
C ASN A 182 -19.54 -3.97 6.62
N PRO A 183 -18.27 -4.35 6.81
CA PRO A 183 -17.20 -3.99 5.89
C PRO A 183 -17.40 -4.67 4.52
N THR A 184 -17.26 -3.91 3.44
CA THR A 184 -17.20 -4.46 2.09
C THR A 184 -15.81 -5.04 1.84
N THR A 185 -15.72 -6.34 1.58
CA THR A 185 -14.45 -7.04 1.33
C THR A 185 -14.46 -7.75 -0.01
N ILE A 186 -13.25 -7.95 -0.56
CA ILE A 186 -13.01 -8.91 -1.64
C ILE A 186 -11.69 -9.63 -1.38
N TYR A 187 -11.67 -10.94 -1.59
CA TYR A 187 -10.44 -11.73 -1.61
C TYR A 187 -9.80 -11.73 -3.00
N ILE A 188 -8.55 -11.27 -3.08
CA ILE A 188 -7.72 -11.33 -4.30
C ILE A 188 -6.33 -11.79 -3.89
N ALA A 189 -5.96 -13.03 -4.23
CA ALA A 189 -4.65 -13.58 -3.93
C ALA A 189 -3.55 -12.88 -4.73
N TYR A 190 -2.35 -12.77 -4.15
CA TYR A 190 -1.17 -12.44 -4.94
C TYR A 190 -0.83 -13.58 -5.91
N GLY A 191 -0.36 -13.20 -7.09
CA GLY A 191 0.21 -14.13 -8.05
C GLY A 191 1.58 -14.63 -7.60
N THR A 192 2.02 -15.73 -8.21
CA THR A 192 3.38 -16.24 -8.08
C THR A 192 3.87 -16.70 -9.44
N ASP A 193 5.18 -16.68 -9.64
CA ASP A 193 5.77 -17.28 -10.83
C ASP A 193 5.66 -18.81 -10.70
N LEU A 194 5.09 -19.44 -11.73
CA LEU A 194 4.91 -20.88 -11.79
C LEU A 194 6.09 -21.58 -12.48
N THR A 195 7.07 -20.82 -12.98
CA THR A 195 8.29 -21.39 -13.55
C THR A 195 9.13 -22.05 -12.46
N PHE A 196 9.58 -23.27 -12.73
CA PHE A 196 10.46 -23.98 -11.82
C PHE A 196 11.85 -23.36 -11.86
N SER A 197 12.47 -23.22 -10.69
CA SER A 197 13.87 -22.83 -10.57
C SER A 197 14.74 -23.82 -11.34
N THR A 198 15.62 -23.31 -12.22
CA THR A 198 16.68 -24.10 -12.82
C THR A 198 17.84 -24.35 -11.84
N LEU A 199 17.85 -23.65 -10.69
CA LEU A 199 18.88 -23.79 -9.67
C LEU A 199 18.65 -25.03 -8.82
N ASN A 200 19.74 -25.75 -8.56
CA ASN A 200 19.84 -26.89 -7.66
C ASN A 200 20.66 -26.53 -6.40
N ARG A 201 20.70 -27.43 -5.42
CA ARG A 201 21.37 -27.23 -4.12
C ARG A 201 22.89 -27.01 -4.24
N ASP A 202 23.49 -27.47 -5.33
CA ASP A 202 24.93 -27.42 -5.54
C ASP A 202 25.38 -26.15 -6.29
N ASP A 203 24.44 -25.39 -6.84
CA ASP A 203 24.74 -24.13 -7.51
C ASP A 203 25.34 -23.12 -6.52
N SER A 204 26.44 -22.50 -6.95
CA SER A 204 27.18 -21.51 -6.16
C SER A 204 26.30 -20.34 -5.72
N LEU A 205 25.35 -19.94 -6.57
CA LEU A 205 24.37 -18.89 -6.29
C LEU A 205 23.49 -19.23 -5.09
N VAL A 206 23.06 -20.50 -4.96
CA VAL A 206 22.25 -20.96 -3.82
C VAL A 206 23.09 -21.10 -2.56
N ARG A 207 24.33 -21.59 -2.68
CA ARG A 207 25.22 -21.80 -1.54
C ARG A 207 25.75 -20.49 -0.93
N ASN A 208 25.81 -19.43 -1.72
CA ASN A 208 26.34 -18.13 -1.29
C ASN A 208 25.26 -17.11 -0.91
N TRP A 209 23.98 -17.51 -0.90
CA TRP A 209 22.85 -16.63 -0.58
C TRP A 209 22.58 -16.50 0.92
#